data_AF-A0A7Z1AXU6-F1
#
_entry.id   AF-A0A7Z1AXU6-F1
#
_cell.length_a   1.000
_cell.length_b   1.000
_cell.length_c   1.000
_cell.angle_alpha   90.00
_cell.angle_beta   90.00
_cell.angle_gamma   90.00
#
_symmetry.space_group_name_H-M   'P 1'
#
loop_
_entity.id
_entity.type
_entity.pdbx_description
1 polymer ?
#
loop_
_entity_poly.entity_id
_entity_poly.type
_entity_poly.pdbx_seq_one_letter_code
_entity_poly.pdbx_strand_id
1 'polypeptide(L)'
;MLSDWWNGVELWMTGLAFPLQFLIVMAVLMPLVLVVAWLIDRIVDHASAWFGPSPVEDRPLGATSPAVDPPATGSDETDDLADEQVPASTRG
;
A
#
# COMPACT_ATOMS: atom_id res chain seq x y z
N MET A 1 35.69 -36.65 11.33
CA MET A 1 35.96 -35.19 11.31
C MET A 1 34.78 -34.41 11.88
N LEU A 2 33.69 -34.19 11.14
CA LEU A 2 32.50 -33.50 11.68
C LEU A 2 31.78 -34.32 12.77
N SER A 3 31.69 -35.64 12.57
CA SER A 3 31.03 -36.56 13.50
C SER A 3 31.73 -36.66 14.86
N ASP A 4 33.07 -36.65 14.90
CA ASP A 4 33.82 -36.76 16.16
C ASP A 4 33.66 -35.50 17.04
N TRP A 5 33.66 -34.33 16.40
CA TRP A 5 33.43 -33.07 17.08
C TRP A 5 31.97 -32.95 17.56
N TRP A 6 31.02 -33.36 16.72
CA TRP A 6 29.61 -33.41 17.08
C TRP A 6 29.32 -34.40 18.21
N ASN A 7 29.95 -35.57 18.21
CA ASN A 7 29.86 -36.55 19.29
C ASN A 7 30.37 -35.99 20.63
N GLY A 8 31.42 -35.17 20.60
CA GLY A 8 31.88 -34.42 21.78
C GLY A 8 30.86 -33.38 22.27
N VAL A 9 30.18 -32.72 21.33
CA VAL A 9 29.10 -31.76 21.61
C VAL A 9 27.85 -32.46 22.17
N GLU A 10 27.49 -33.64 21.65
CA GLU A 10 26.39 -34.48 22.17
C GLU A 10 26.67 -34.93 23.60
N LEU A 11 27.88 -35.40 23.89
CA LEU A 11 28.29 -35.79 25.24
C LEU A 11 28.28 -34.60 26.21
N TRP A 12 28.71 -33.43 25.77
CA TRP A 12 28.63 -32.21 26.56
C TRP A 12 27.17 -31.84 26.85
N MET A 13 26.32 -31.74 25.83
CA MET A 13 24.92 -31.35 25.99
C MET A 13 24.11 -32.34 26.85
N THR A 14 24.33 -33.64 26.66
CA THR A 14 23.63 -34.70 27.44
C THR A 14 24.13 -34.80 28.88
N GLY A 15 25.37 -34.41 29.15
CA GLY A 15 25.96 -34.34 30.49
C GLY A 15 25.53 -33.13 31.33
N LEU A 16 24.83 -32.16 30.75
CA LEU A 16 24.36 -30.95 31.46
C LEU A 16 23.11 -31.23 32.29
N ALA A 17 22.98 -30.52 33.42
CA ALA A 17 21.74 -30.51 34.20
C ALA A 17 20.59 -29.90 33.38
N PHE A 18 19.37 -30.41 33.59
CA PHE A 18 18.15 -30.00 32.85
C PHE A 18 17.96 -28.48 32.70
N PRO A 19 18.18 -27.63 33.73
CA PRO A 19 18.03 -26.18 33.58
C PRO A 19 19.05 -25.54 32.62
N LEU A 20 20.27 -26.08 32.56
CA LEU A 20 21.32 -25.54 31.69
C LEU A 20 21.08 -25.90 30.22
N GLN A 21 20.58 -27.11 29.96
CA GLN A 21 20.14 -27.51 28.61
C GLN A 21 19.03 -26.57 28.12
N PHE A 22 18.03 -26.30 28.96
CA PHE A 22 16.94 -25.39 28.63
C PHE A 22 17.43 -23.96 28.35
N LEU A 23 18.38 -23.45 29.14
CA LEU A 23 18.99 -22.15 28.92
C LEU A 23 19.71 -22.07 27.57
N ILE A 24 20.48 -23.08 27.19
CA ILE A 24 21.15 -23.15 25.88
C ILE A 24 20.10 -23.16 24.76
N VAL A 25 19.05 -23.98 24.90
CA VAL A 25 17.96 -24.02 23.92
C VAL A 25 17.29 -22.66 23.79
N MET A 26 16.93 -22.00 24.89
CA MET A 26 16.35 -20.65 24.85
C MET A 26 17.30 -19.63 24.23
N ALA A 27 18.59 -19.70 24.57
CA ALA A 27 19.61 -18.82 24.03
C ALA A 27 19.86 -19.01 22.53
N VAL A 28 19.59 -20.21 21.97
CA VAL A 28 19.68 -20.48 20.52
C VAL A 28 18.35 -20.24 19.82
N LEU A 29 17.23 -20.60 20.44
CA LEU A 29 15.90 -20.52 19.85
C LEU A 29 15.43 -19.07 19.73
N MET A 30 15.67 -18.22 20.74
CA MET A 30 15.35 -16.79 20.65
C MET A 30 15.99 -16.12 19.43
N PRO A 31 17.32 -16.17 19.25
CA PRO A 31 17.94 -15.55 18.08
C PRO A 31 17.53 -16.26 16.80
N LEU A 32 17.30 -17.58 16.81
CA LEU A 32 16.82 -18.28 15.62
C LEU A 32 15.47 -17.72 15.14
N VAL A 33 14.51 -17.55 16.05
CA VAL A 33 13.19 -16.97 15.72
C VAL A 33 13.33 -15.53 15.23
N LEU A 34 14.15 -14.71 15.89
CA LEU A 34 14.41 -13.33 15.47
C LEU A 34 15.05 -13.25 14.08
N VAL A 35 16.03 -14.11 13.81
CA VAL A 35 16.71 -14.18 12.50
C VAL A 35 15.74 -14.59 11.41
N VAL A 36 14.88 -15.58 11.67
CA VAL A 36 13.88 -16.02 10.70
C VAL A 36 12.85 -14.91 10.43
N ALA A 37 12.34 -14.25 11.46
CA ALA A 37 11.45 -13.10 11.29
C ALA A 37 12.11 -11.98 10.48
N TRP A 38 13.33 -11.60 10.88
CA TRP A 38 14.12 -10.59 10.18
C TRP A 38 14.39 -10.96 8.71
N LEU A 39 14.65 -12.24 8.43
CA LEU A 39 14.89 -12.74 7.08
C LEU A 39 13.64 -12.61 6.21
N ILE A 40 12.46 -12.94 6.76
CA ILE A 40 11.19 -12.78 6.05
C ILE A 40 10.96 -11.30 5.74
N ASP A 41 11.09 -10.41 6.73
CA ASP A 41 10.95 -8.97 6.53
C ASP A 41 11.92 -8.46 5.45
N ARG A 42 13.18 -8.91 5.50
CA ARG A 42 14.21 -8.56 4.50
C ARG A 42 13.84 -9.01 3.09
N ILE A 43 13.25 -10.21 2.94
CA ILE A 43 12.80 -10.73 1.64
C ILE A 43 11.61 -9.92 1.14
N VAL A 44 10.67 -9.58 2.01
CA VAL A 44 9.49 -8.76 1.68
C VAL A 44 9.90 -7.36 1.24
N ASP A 45 10.83 -6.73 1.96
CA ASP A 45 11.41 -5.43 1.60
C ASP A 45 12.12 -5.49 0.25
N HIS A 46 12.92 -6.54 0.03
CA HIS A 46 13.64 -6.73 -1.23
C HIS A 46 12.68 -6.95 -2.41
N ALA A 47 11.64 -7.75 -2.20
CA ALA A 47 10.60 -7.99 -3.19
C ALA A 47 9.81 -6.70 -3.49
N SER A 48 9.41 -5.94 -2.47
CA SER A 48 8.68 -4.68 -2.65
C SER A 48 9.51 -3.61 -3.35
N ALA A 49 10.82 -3.57 -3.08
CA ALA A 49 11.75 -2.70 -3.82
C ALA A 49 11.86 -3.11 -5.30
N TRP A 50 11.73 -4.41 -5.59
CA TRP A 50 11.72 -4.91 -6.97
C TRP A 50 10.39 -4.68 -7.69
N PHE A 51 9.28 -4.68 -6.95
CA PHE A 51 7.94 -4.34 -7.43
C PHE A 51 7.57 -2.86 -7.24
N GLY A 52 8.58 -1.99 -7.09
CA GLY A 52 8.41 -0.60 -6.65
C GLY A 52 7.38 0.23 -7.45
N PRO A 53 6.73 1.21 -6.79
CA PRO A 53 5.45 1.79 -7.21
C PRO A 53 5.48 2.42 -8.60
N SER A 54 4.41 2.21 -9.38
CA SER A 54 4.10 3.08 -10.51
C SER A 54 4.03 4.54 -10.01
N PRO A 55 4.73 5.51 -10.63
CA PRO A 55 4.80 6.92 -10.21
C PRO A 55 3.48 7.73 -10.13
N VAL A 56 2.33 7.09 -9.98
CA VAL A 56 1.02 7.72 -10.02
C VAL A 56 0.44 7.65 -8.61
N GLU A 57 0.92 8.52 -7.71
CA GLU A 57 0.05 9.24 -6.74
C GLU A 57 0.79 10.29 -5.88
N ASP A 58 1.84 10.93 -6.38
CA ASP A 58 2.29 12.23 -5.83
C ASP A 58 1.85 13.37 -6.77
N ARG A 59 0.55 13.39 -7.14
CA ARG A 59 -0.05 14.62 -7.65
C ARG A 59 -0.40 15.46 -6.43
N PRO A 60 0.29 16.58 -6.16
CA PRO A 60 -0.17 17.52 -5.14
C PRO A 60 -1.61 17.91 -5.49
N LEU A 61 -2.56 17.53 -4.63
CA LEU A 61 -4.01 17.81 -4.71
C LEU A 61 -4.34 19.32 -4.63
N GLY A 62 -3.47 20.19 -5.13
CA GLY A 62 -3.60 21.64 -5.03
C GLY A 62 -2.86 22.44 -6.11
N ALA A 63 -2.27 21.81 -7.13
CA ALA A 63 -1.63 22.53 -8.23
C ALA A 63 -2.51 22.50 -9.49
N THR A 64 -3.23 23.61 -9.71
CA THR A 64 -3.90 24.02 -10.96
C THR A 64 -5.34 23.51 -11.16
N SER A 65 -6.30 24.29 -10.67
CA SER A 65 -7.04 25.15 -11.59
C SER A 65 -7.57 26.41 -10.88
N PRO A 66 -6.95 27.59 -11.13
CA PRO A 66 -7.55 28.87 -10.78
C PRO A 66 -8.76 29.14 -11.68
N ALA A 67 -9.83 29.64 -11.07
CA ALA A 67 -10.83 30.54 -11.66
C ALA A 67 -11.27 30.26 -13.12
N VAL A 68 -12.38 29.55 -13.29
CA VAL A 68 -13.35 29.91 -14.33
C VAL A 68 -14.61 30.32 -13.59
N ASP A 69 -14.80 31.64 -13.52
CA ASP A 69 -16.01 32.29 -13.02
C ASP A 69 -17.26 31.75 -13.77
N PRO A 70 -18.43 31.68 -13.12
CA PRO A 70 -19.68 31.40 -13.83
C PRO A 70 -19.97 32.54 -14.81
N PRO A 71 -20.36 32.27 -16.07
CA PRO A 71 -20.97 33.30 -16.90
C PRO A 71 -22.35 33.63 -16.29
N ALA A 72 -22.39 34.69 -15.51
CA ALA A 72 -23.63 35.35 -15.15
C ALA A 72 -24.20 36.06 -16.38
N THR A 73 -25.49 35.84 -16.64
CA THR A 73 -26.40 36.73 -17.42
C THR A 73 -26.12 36.73 -18.93
N GLY A 74 -27.02 36.40 -19.83
CA GLY A 74 -28.47 36.66 -19.90
C GLY A 74 -28.76 37.14 -21.33
N SER A 75 -30.03 37.11 -21.72
CA SER A 75 -30.63 37.80 -22.88
C SER A 75 -30.08 37.49 -24.28
N ASP A 76 -30.77 36.64 -25.06
CA ASP A 76 -31.17 37.02 -26.44
C ASP A 76 -32.05 36.01 -27.21
N GLU A 77 -32.16 34.73 -26.82
CA GLU A 77 -32.79 33.75 -27.74
C GLU A 77 -34.33 33.61 -27.64
N THR A 78 -34.99 34.39 -26.78
CA THR A 78 -36.46 34.36 -26.61
C THR A 78 -37.25 35.29 -27.54
N ASP A 79 -36.60 36.13 -28.35
CA ASP A 79 -37.28 37.09 -29.25
C ASP A 79 -37.59 36.54 -30.65
N ASP A 80 -36.96 35.44 -31.09
CA ASP A 80 -37.13 34.94 -32.48
C ASP A 80 -38.36 34.02 -32.66
N LEU A 81 -38.83 33.36 -31.60
CA LEU A 81 -39.94 32.40 -31.70
C LEU A 81 -41.33 33.00 -31.43
N ALA A 82 -41.41 34.26 -30.98
CA ALA A 82 -42.67 34.90 -30.61
C ALA A 82 -43.38 35.60 -31.78
N ASP A 83 -42.68 35.91 -32.88
CA ASP A 83 -43.24 36.69 -34.01
C ASP A 83 -43.86 35.81 -35.14
N GLU A 84 -43.65 34.49 -35.13
CA GLU A 84 -44.17 33.60 -36.20
C GLU A 84 -45.51 32.90 -35.88
N GLN A 85 -46.22 33.26 -34.81
CA GLN A 85 -47.57 32.72 -34.53
C GLN A 85 -48.58 33.80 -34.13
N VAL A 86 -48.89 34.70 -35.08
CA VAL A 86 -49.96 35.71 -35.00
C VAL A 86 -50.96 35.49 -36.16
N PRO A 87 -52.29 35.70 -35.97
CA PRO A 87 -53.29 34.62 -36.00
C PRO A 87 -54.30 34.70 -37.16
N ALA A 88 -54.88 33.55 -37.49
CA ALA A 88 -56.19 33.47 -38.17
C ALA A 88 -57.05 32.44 -37.41
N SER A 89 -57.75 32.83 -36.36
CA SER A 89 -59.05 33.51 -36.43
C SER A 89 -60.09 32.74 -37.25
N THR A 90 -61.22 32.48 -36.60
CA THR A 90 -62.57 32.44 -37.18
C THR A 90 -63.10 31.08 -37.66
N ARG A 91 -63.83 30.41 -36.77
CA ARG A 91 -65.31 30.23 -36.79
C ARG A 91 -65.65 29.21 -35.71
N GLY A 92 -66.54 29.48 -34.75
CA GLY A 92 -67.85 30.12 -34.92
C GLY A 92 -68.88 29.00 -34.84
#